data_AF-A0A0E3PQM7-F1
#
_entry.id   AF-A0A0E3PQM7-F1
#
_cell.length_a   1.000
_cell.length_b   1.000
_cell.length_c   1.000
_cell.angle_alpha   90.00
_cell.angle_beta   90.00
_cell.angle_gamma   90.00
#
_symmetry.space_group_name_H-M   'P 1'
#
loop_
_entity.id
_entity.type
_entity.pdbx_description
1 polymer ?
#
loop_
_entity_poly.entity_id
_entity_poly.type
_entity_poly.pdbx_seq_one_letter_code
_entity_poly.pdbx_strand_id
1 'polypeptide(L)'
;MKKLRTIFIFSMEFFVIFYCITGTAFGINSTDNNSAQPGDYLNSEISNVDYDNYNYFFGLNSYGNTVITRYGKLPDLETEEQKESWKSSLEDLSEKIKDTVVSEYMYPHGEIVTCGTNSQGYFLILFRYGNVDEPLMDEIYALIDNSAKEMGIQDTPVEFGYGIYQAEIPLDSEHGIYHTYGENVENLSESEIRAIEEYMKKKPEQLSGNYIANYGEIPLLKDRTEVRSWGSKLYSIKNGTEGKILPYLEKGQVVAYGIELTRLVVGIYDGLPSEEKAVLVEEIYQIIDEEARKQNVTDIPVAFEESGYLQLDEEVIEDGEAVGEETNLLASGEKNTGEINNLNNNDSESANKSSSSGDKSSENNFTPGFGLLGSLTCLYGGWRLRKK
;
A
#
# COMPACT_ATOMS: atom_id res chain seq x y z
N MET A 1 -29.16 -36.78 -9.31
CA MET A 1 -27.73 -37.11 -9.22
C MET A 1 -27.01 -36.59 -10.47
N LYS A 2 -26.52 -35.36 -10.41
CA LYS A 2 -25.63 -34.77 -11.40
C LYS A 2 -24.31 -34.49 -10.68
N LYS A 3 -23.21 -35.03 -11.21
CA LYS A 3 -21.85 -34.79 -10.70
C LYS A 3 -21.47 -33.35 -11.05
N LEU A 4 -21.31 -32.50 -10.05
CA LEU A 4 -20.65 -31.20 -10.19
C LEU A 4 -19.15 -31.49 -10.40
N ARG A 5 -18.59 -31.06 -11.52
CA ARG A 5 -17.15 -31.09 -11.77
C ARG A 5 -16.59 -29.76 -11.27
N THR A 6 -15.94 -29.77 -10.12
CA THR A 6 -15.12 -28.66 -9.64
C THR A 6 -13.92 -28.53 -10.58
N ILE A 7 -13.81 -27.40 -11.28
CA ILE A 7 -12.60 -27.02 -12.02
C ILE A 7 -11.76 -26.20 -11.04
N PHE A 8 -10.64 -26.77 -10.58
CA PHE A 8 -9.60 -26.04 -9.88
C PHE A 8 -8.81 -25.22 -10.90
N ILE A 9 -8.85 -23.89 -10.78
CA ILE A 9 -7.96 -22.99 -11.52
C ILE A 9 -6.78 -22.67 -10.61
N PHE A 10 -5.59 -23.16 -10.96
CA PHE A 10 -4.32 -22.74 -10.38
C PHE A 10 -3.70 -21.62 -11.23
N SER A 11 -3.29 -20.57 -10.53
CA SER A 11 -2.35 -19.50 -10.90
C SER A 11 -2.65 -18.61 -12.12
N MET A 12 -2.80 -17.31 -11.88
CA MET A 12 -1.68 -16.35 -12.01
C MET A 12 -2.19 -14.94 -11.81
N GLU A 13 -2.23 -14.40 -10.58
CA GLU A 13 -2.59 -12.99 -10.40
C GLU A 13 -1.74 -12.32 -9.33
N PHE A 14 -0.90 -11.40 -9.78
CA PHE A 14 -0.45 -10.26 -8.97
C PHE A 14 -1.69 -9.38 -8.76
N PHE A 15 -2.34 -9.50 -7.62
CA PHE A 15 -3.33 -8.50 -7.20
C PHE A 15 -2.73 -7.64 -6.11
N VAL A 16 -2.33 -6.43 -6.48
CA VAL A 16 -2.38 -5.28 -5.57
C VAL A 16 -3.86 -4.94 -5.49
N ILE A 17 -4.52 -5.30 -4.39
CA ILE A 17 -5.94 -5.03 -4.21
C ILE A 17 -6.08 -3.54 -3.83
N PHE A 18 -6.55 -2.72 -4.76
CA PHE A 18 -7.06 -1.37 -4.48
C PHE A 18 -8.52 -1.51 -4.05
N TYR A 19 -8.80 -1.35 -2.76
CA TYR A 19 -10.17 -1.26 -2.26
C TYR A 19 -10.66 0.18 -2.33
N CYS A 20 -11.46 0.49 -3.35
CA CYS A 20 -12.32 1.67 -3.33
C CYS A 20 -13.62 1.32 -2.57
N ILE A 21 -13.73 1.69 -1.30
CA ILE A 21 -14.98 1.54 -0.54
C ILE A 21 -15.81 2.82 -0.70
N THR A 22 -17.01 2.69 -1.28
CA THR A 22 -18.05 3.71 -1.21
C THR A 22 -18.68 3.67 0.19
N GLY A 23 -18.46 4.74 0.95
CA GLY A 23 -18.93 4.84 2.32
C GLY A 23 -20.46 4.80 2.44
N THR A 24 -20.95 3.87 3.26
CA THR A 24 -22.21 4.07 3.97
C THR A 24 -21.97 3.84 5.46
N ALA A 25 -22.20 4.88 6.25
CA ALA A 25 -22.00 4.89 7.68
C ALA A 25 -23.05 4.01 8.37
N PHE A 26 -22.60 3.02 9.14
CA PHE A 26 -23.37 2.45 10.24
C PHE A 26 -22.46 2.30 11.45
N GLY A 27 -22.73 3.13 12.47
CA GLY A 27 -22.11 3.00 13.78
C GLY A 27 -22.66 1.78 14.51
N ILE A 28 -21.77 0.99 15.09
CA ILE A 28 -22.11 -0.03 16.07
C ILE A 28 -21.06 0.02 17.18
N ASN A 29 -21.55 0.22 18.40
CA ASN A 29 -20.76 0.23 19.63
C ASN A 29 -20.07 -1.12 19.84
N SER A 30 -18.75 -1.09 20.01
CA SER A 30 -17.98 -2.21 20.53
C SER A 30 -18.04 -2.17 22.06
N THR A 31 -18.66 -3.18 22.68
CA THR A 31 -18.56 -3.42 24.12
C THR A 31 -17.81 -4.73 24.35
N ASP A 32 -16.61 -4.57 24.89
CA ASP A 32 -15.83 -5.42 25.81
C ASP A 32 -16.03 -6.94 25.79
N ASN A 33 -14.93 -7.65 25.52
CA ASN A 33 -14.60 -8.92 26.16
C ASN A 33 -13.13 -8.93 26.60
N ASN A 34 -12.94 -8.82 27.92
CA ASN A 34 -11.65 -8.81 28.60
C ASN A 34 -11.07 -10.21 28.78
N SER A 35 -9.78 -10.37 28.43
CA SER A 35 -8.85 -11.16 29.25
C SER A 35 -7.44 -10.56 29.24
N ALA A 36 -7.25 -9.46 29.95
CA ALA A 36 -5.96 -9.03 30.49
C ALA A 36 -6.21 -8.32 31.84
N GLN A 37 -5.31 -8.51 32.80
CA GLN A 37 -5.44 -7.98 34.16
C GLN A 37 -5.43 -6.43 34.16
N PRO A 38 -6.21 -5.77 35.06
CA PRO A 38 -6.30 -4.31 35.11
C PRO A 38 -5.04 -3.74 35.78
N GLY A 39 -4.09 -3.32 34.95
CA GLY A 39 -2.82 -2.73 35.39
C GLY A 39 -1.82 -2.41 34.27
N ASP A 40 -1.96 -3.04 33.09
CA ASP A 40 -0.93 -3.00 32.04
C ASP A 40 -1.24 -2.08 30.83
N TYR A 41 -2.32 -1.30 30.88
CA TYR A 41 -2.78 -0.46 29.74
C TYR A 41 -1.90 0.76 29.40
N LEU A 42 -0.70 0.87 29.96
CA LEU A 42 0.25 1.94 29.63
C LEU A 42 1.41 1.50 28.72
N ASN A 43 1.44 0.24 28.24
CA ASN A 43 2.55 -0.29 27.44
C ASN A 43 2.13 -1.38 26.41
N SER A 44 0.97 -1.28 25.77
CA SER A 44 0.75 -2.08 24.55
C SER A 44 1.58 -1.46 23.42
N GLU A 45 2.71 -2.08 23.11
CA GLU A 45 3.55 -1.70 21.97
C GLU A 45 2.71 -1.70 20.69
N ILE A 46 2.78 -0.61 19.93
CA ILE A 46 2.02 -0.47 18.68
C ILE A 46 2.52 -1.55 17.71
N SER A 47 1.61 -2.41 17.26
CA SER A 47 1.95 -3.40 16.24
C SER A 47 2.24 -2.68 14.93
N ASN A 48 3.41 -2.95 14.35
CA ASN A 48 3.74 -2.48 13.00
C ASN A 48 3.10 -3.32 11.90
N VAL A 49 2.48 -4.45 12.26
CA VAL A 49 1.66 -5.28 11.36
C VAL A 49 0.31 -4.64 11.17
N ASP A 50 -0.28 -4.07 12.21
CA ASP A 50 -1.60 -3.44 12.16
C ASP A 50 -1.51 -1.99 11.68
N TYR A 51 -1.94 -1.76 10.44
CA TYR A 51 -1.89 -0.43 9.82
C TYR A 51 -2.90 0.54 10.42
N ASP A 52 -3.97 0.07 11.07
CA ASP A 52 -4.98 0.94 11.68
C ASP A 52 -4.44 1.67 12.92
N ASN A 53 -3.30 1.23 13.45
CA ASN A 53 -2.58 1.95 14.48
C ASN A 53 -1.99 3.28 13.99
N TYR A 54 -2.00 3.57 12.70
CA TYR A 54 -1.46 4.79 12.13
C TYR A 54 -2.50 5.49 11.24
N ASN A 55 -2.65 6.80 11.42
CA ASN A 55 -3.48 7.65 10.58
C ASN A 55 -2.60 8.74 9.98
N TYR A 56 -2.40 8.68 8.67
CA TYR A 56 -1.54 9.63 7.97
C TYR A 56 -2.33 10.88 7.56
N PHE A 57 -1.72 12.05 7.77
CA PHE A 57 -2.29 13.34 7.39
C PHE A 57 -1.88 13.70 5.96
N PHE A 58 -0.61 13.49 5.61
CA PHE A 58 -0.08 13.72 4.28
C PHE A 58 1.21 12.92 4.03
N GLY A 59 1.56 12.74 2.76
CA GLY A 59 2.71 11.98 2.30
C GLY A 59 2.32 10.62 1.72
N LEU A 60 3.21 9.63 1.83
CA LEU A 60 2.95 8.28 1.30
C LEU A 60 2.42 7.32 2.37
N ASN A 61 1.70 6.28 1.95
CA ASN A 61 1.40 5.14 2.83
C ASN A 61 2.66 4.33 3.12
N SER A 62 2.87 4.05 4.40
CA SER A 62 3.87 3.08 4.83
C SER A 62 3.23 1.70 5.05
N TYR A 63 3.91 0.65 4.56
CA TYR A 63 3.55 -0.77 4.70
C TYR A 63 4.18 -1.40 5.95
N GLY A 64 4.53 -0.60 6.94
CA GLY A 64 5.16 -1.06 8.17
C GLY A 64 6.09 0.01 8.71
N ASN A 65 5.98 0.25 10.02
CA ASN A 65 6.70 1.30 10.70
C ASN A 65 7.70 0.72 11.71
N THR A 66 8.85 1.35 11.88
CA THR A 66 9.81 1.02 12.93
C THR A 66 10.10 2.27 13.73
N VAL A 67 9.83 2.24 15.04
CA VAL A 67 10.08 3.37 15.94
C VAL A 67 11.58 3.54 16.11
N ILE A 68 12.07 4.78 15.95
CA ILE A 68 13.45 5.18 16.24
C ILE A 68 13.51 5.74 17.66
N THR A 69 12.70 6.76 17.93
CA THR A 69 12.67 7.47 19.21
C THR A 69 11.37 8.25 19.39
N ARG A 70 11.09 8.67 20.62
CA ARG A 70 9.93 9.49 20.98
C ARG A 70 10.38 10.68 21.81
N TYR A 71 9.90 11.85 21.42
CA TYR A 71 10.16 13.11 22.10
C TYR A 71 8.87 13.66 22.71
N GLY A 72 9.02 14.61 23.62
CA GLY A 72 7.91 15.23 24.33
C GLY A 72 7.24 14.32 25.36
N LYS A 73 6.06 14.72 25.81
CA LYS A 73 5.27 13.97 26.81
C LYS A 73 3.85 13.77 26.32
N LEU A 74 3.44 12.50 26.26
CA LEU A 74 2.07 12.16 25.95
C LEU A 74 1.12 12.72 27.03
N PRO A 75 0.04 13.42 26.65
CA PRO A 75 -0.95 13.89 27.62
C PRO A 75 -1.73 12.72 28.21
N ASP A 76 -2.34 12.94 29.38
CA ASP A 76 -3.21 11.96 30.02
C ASP A 76 -4.56 11.92 29.27
N LEU A 77 -4.76 10.87 28.45
CA LEU A 77 -5.92 10.66 27.59
C LEU A 77 -6.80 9.52 28.11
N GLU A 78 -7.59 9.78 29.15
CA GLU A 78 -8.40 8.76 29.83
C GLU A 78 -9.74 8.47 29.13
N THR A 79 -10.34 9.49 28.50
CA THR A 79 -11.65 9.37 27.85
C THR A 79 -11.56 9.42 26.33
N GLU A 80 -12.53 8.81 25.65
CA GLU A 80 -12.62 8.87 24.18
C GLU A 80 -12.79 10.31 23.67
N GLU A 81 -13.51 11.16 24.40
CA GLU A 81 -13.65 12.59 24.07
C GLU A 81 -12.30 13.32 24.14
N GLN A 82 -11.45 13.00 25.13
CA GLN A 82 -10.09 13.54 25.22
C GLN A 82 -9.23 13.06 24.05
N LYS A 83 -9.31 11.77 23.69
CA LYS A 83 -8.56 11.20 22.56
C LYS A 83 -8.98 11.83 21.22
N GLU A 84 -10.28 12.01 21.00
CA GLU A 84 -10.82 12.63 19.79
C GLU A 84 -10.45 14.12 19.70
N SER A 85 -10.61 14.86 20.79
CA SER A 85 -10.18 16.27 20.86
C SER A 85 -8.67 16.41 20.64
N TRP A 86 -7.87 15.49 21.18
CA TRP A 86 -6.43 15.46 20.99
C TRP A 86 -6.06 15.17 19.53
N LYS A 87 -6.69 14.16 18.92
CA LYS A 87 -6.52 13.85 17.50
C LYS A 87 -6.84 15.05 16.60
N SER A 88 -7.93 15.76 16.87
CA SER A 88 -8.26 16.99 16.13
C SER A 88 -7.19 18.08 16.29
N SER A 89 -6.58 18.20 17.48
CA SER A 89 -5.50 19.16 17.72
C SER A 89 -4.24 18.80 16.93
N LEU A 90 -3.92 17.51 16.80
CA LEU A 90 -2.81 17.03 15.97
C LEU A 90 -3.08 17.23 14.47
N GLU A 91 -4.33 17.07 14.03
CA GLU A 91 -4.75 17.37 12.64
C GLU A 91 -4.55 18.87 12.34
N ASP A 92 -5.02 19.76 13.21
CA ASP A 92 -4.82 21.20 13.06
C ASP A 92 -3.33 21.58 13.05
N LEU A 93 -2.53 20.95 13.91
CA LEU A 93 -1.08 21.13 13.94
C LEU A 93 -0.44 20.67 12.62
N SER A 94 -0.90 19.55 12.07
CA SER A 94 -0.41 19.03 10.79
C SER A 94 -0.68 19.99 9.64
N GLU A 95 -1.87 20.60 9.59
CA GLU A 95 -2.22 21.61 8.58
C GLU A 95 -1.36 22.86 8.72
N LYS A 96 -1.07 23.29 9.95
CA LYS A 96 -0.23 24.47 10.23
C LYS A 96 1.21 24.31 9.73
N ILE A 97 1.80 23.12 9.85
CA ILE A 97 3.20 22.87 9.47
C ILE A 97 3.36 22.31 8.05
N LYS A 98 2.26 21.90 7.41
CA LYS A 98 2.26 21.13 6.15
C LYS A 98 3.15 21.73 5.07
N ASP A 99 2.95 23.00 4.74
CA ASP A 99 3.67 23.63 3.63
C ASP A 99 5.19 23.66 3.89
N THR A 100 5.61 24.06 5.10
CA THR A 100 7.02 24.08 5.49
C THR A 100 7.64 22.68 5.49
N VAL A 101 6.95 21.69 6.08
CA VAL A 101 7.43 20.31 6.09
C VAL A 101 7.61 19.77 4.68
N VAL A 102 6.63 19.99 3.80
CA VAL A 102 6.68 19.49 2.43
C VAL A 102 7.79 20.15 1.61
N SER A 103 7.96 21.48 1.73
CA SER A 103 8.94 22.19 0.90
C SER A 103 10.39 22.04 1.36
N GLU A 104 10.63 21.77 2.65
CA GLU A 104 11.98 21.79 3.22
C GLU A 104 12.49 20.41 3.67
N TYR A 105 11.62 19.56 4.20
CA TYR A 105 12.03 18.35 4.92
C TYR A 105 11.51 17.05 4.29
N MET A 106 10.47 17.12 3.47
CA MET A 106 9.83 15.96 2.86
C MET A 106 10.42 15.67 1.48
N TYR A 107 10.29 14.42 1.03
CA TYR A 107 10.55 14.02 -0.33
C TYR A 107 9.84 14.96 -1.34
N PRO A 108 10.51 15.48 -2.38
CA PRO A 108 11.84 15.08 -2.86
C PRO A 108 13.03 15.83 -2.22
N HIS A 109 12.79 16.82 -1.36
CA HIS A 109 13.81 17.73 -0.83
C HIS A 109 14.54 17.21 0.40
N GLY A 110 13.87 16.38 1.20
CA GLY A 110 14.41 15.84 2.44
C GLY A 110 14.06 14.37 2.68
N GLU A 111 14.31 13.95 3.93
CA GLU A 111 14.26 12.55 4.36
C GLU A 111 12.86 12.12 4.85
N ILE A 112 11.98 13.08 5.20
CA ILE A 112 10.62 12.79 5.65
C ILE A 112 9.81 12.29 4.45
N VAL A 113 8.93 11.31 4.68
CA VAL A 113 8.05 10.75 3.65
C VAL A 113 6.59 10.81 4.07
N THR A 114 6.31 10.68 5.37
CA THR A 114 4.93 10.69 5.88
C THR A 114 4.82 11.46 7.18
N CYS A 115 3.72 12.20 7.32
CA CYS A 115 3.30 12.85 8.55
C CYS A 115 1.94 12.32 8.98
N GLY A 116 1.74 12.07 10.27
CA GLY A 116 0.49 11.46 10.76
C GLY A 116 0.34 11.47 12.27
N THR A 117 -0.44 10.52 12.77
CA THR A 117 -0.55 10.19 14.19
C THR A 117 -0.57 8.68 14.37
N ASN A 118 -0.12 8.19 15.51
CA ASN A 118 -0.35 6.80 15.92
C ASN A 118 -1.56 6.68 16.88
N SER A 119 -1.98 5.44 17.18
CA SER A 119 -3.13 5.13 18.03
C SER A 119 -2.94 5.51 19.49
N GLN A 120 -1.69 5.73 19.93
CA GLN A 120 -1.37 6.24 21.26
C GLN A 120 -1.50 7.77 21.35
N GLY A 121 -1.59 8.49 20.23
CA GLY A 121 -1.70 9.95 20.20
C GLY A 121 -0.37 10.68 20.07
N TYR A 122 0.68 10.04 19.57
CA TYR A 122 1.89 10.76 19.15
C TYR A 122 1.71 11.36 17.76
N PHE A 123 2.21 12.57 17.57
CA PHE A 123 2.43 13.13 16.23
C PHE A 123 3.54 12.33 15.55
N LEU A 124 3.27 11.77 14.38
CA LEU A 124 4.15 10.82 13.71
C LEU A 124 4.92 11.49 12.58
N ILE A 125 6.24 11.32 12.58
CA ILE A 125 7.12 11.62 11.46
C ILE A 125 7.82 10.33 11.01
N LEU A 126 7.56 9.93 9.77
CA LEU A 126 8.21 8.77 9.17
C LEU A 126 9.21 9.20 8.12
N PHE A 127 10.43 8.68 8.26
CA PHE A 127 11.52 8.85 7.32
C PHE A 127 11.64 7.64 6.40
N ARG A 128 12.30 7.86 5.26
CA ARG A 128 12.91 6.74 4.54
C ARG A 128 14.02 6.14 5.40
N TYR A 129 14.25 4.84 5.28
CA TYR A 129 15.38 4.22 5.97
C TYR A 129 16.71 4.83 5.50
N GLY A 130 17.60 5.17 6.44
CA GLY A 130 18.92 5.70 6.13
C GLY A 130 19.28 6.93 6.95
N ASN A 131 19.74 7.97 6.25
CA ASN A 131 20.45 9.14 6.78
C ASN A 131 19.59 10.07 7.65
N VAL A 132 19.15 9.56 8.80
CA VAL A 132 18.49 10.34 9.85
C VAL A 132 19.40 10.36 11.06
N ASP A 133 19.75 11.56 11.52
CA ASP A 133 20.53 11.77 12.72
C ASP A 133 19.76 12.57 13.77
N GLU A 134 20.27 12.59 14.99
CA GLU A 134 19.68 13.31 16.13
C GLU A 134 19.52 14.81 15.85
N PRO A 135 20.50 15.53 15.27
CA PRO A 135 20.31 16.93 14.90
C PRO A 135 19.11 17.21 13.97
N LEU A 136 18.89 16.39 12.94
CA LEU A 136 17.72 16.54 12.07
C LEU A 136 16.42 16.32 12.83
N MET A 137 16.35 15.29 13.69
CA MET A 137 15.16 15.02 14.52
C MET A 137 14.91 16.16 15.52
N ASP A 138 15.94 16.71 16.14
CA ASP A 138 15.85 17.85 17.06
C ASP A 138 15.33 19.11 16.35
N GLU A 139 15.79 19.35 15.12
CA GLU A 139 15.32 20.46 14.28
C GLU A 139 13.83 20.32 13.94
N ILE A 140 13.42 19.15 13.44
CA ILE A 140 12.01 18.85 13.11
C ILE A 140 11.14 18.93 14.37
N TYR A 141 11.62 18.40 15.50
CA TYR A 141 10.91 18.50 16.77
C TYR A 141 10.72 19.96 17.20
N ALA A 142 11.76 20.79 17.09
CA ALA A 142 11.66 22.21 17.42
C ALA A 142 10.64 22.93 16.52
N LEU A 143 10.58 22.61 15.22
CA LEU A 143 9.55 23.13 14.30
C LEU A 143 8.13 22.76 14.77
N ILE A 144 7.90 21.49 15.07
CA ILE A 144 6.59 20.96 15.51
C ILE A 144 6.21 21.58 16.85
N ASP A 145 7.09 21.51 17.85
CA ASP A 145 6.80 21.95 19.21
C ASP A 145 6.61 23.47 19.30
N ASN A 146 7.36 24.27 18.52
CA ASN A 146 7.10 25.71 18.45
C ASN A 146 5.76 26.03 17.78
N SER A 147 5.40 25.31 16.73
CA SER A 147 4.09 25.48 16.07
C SER A 147 2.93 25.09 17.00
N ALA A 148 3.11 24.02 17.77
CA ALA A 148 2.15 23.54 18.75
C ALA A 148 1.99 24.52 19.95
N LYS A 149 3.07 25.16 20.39
CA LYS A 149 3.01 26.21 21.43
C LYS A 149 2.14 27.40 21.03
N GLU A 150 2.14 27.78 19.76
CA GLU A 150 1.25 28.83 19.25
C GLU A 150 -0.23 28.43 19.33
N MET A 151 -0.51 27.12 19.37
CA MET A 151 -1.84 26.54 19.56
C MET A 151 -2.15 26.26 21.04
N GLY A 152 -1.25 26.59 21.96
CA GLY A 152 -1.41 26.35 23.40
C GLY A 152 -1.04 24.94 23.86
N ILE A 153 -0.44 24.12 22.99
CA ILE A 153 0.04 22.78 23.30
C ILE A 153 1.48 22.88 23.80
N GLN A 154 1.83 22.17 24.88
CA GLN A 154 3.18 22.14 25.43
C GLN A 154 3.72 20.72 25.40
N ASP A 155 5.03 20.60 25.20
CA ASP A 155 5.76 19.33 25.30
C ASP A 155 5.20 18.27 24.33
N THR A 156 5.02 18.70 23.08
CA THR A 156 4.25 17.94 22.08
C THR A 156 4.83 16.53 21.91
N PRO A 157 4.05 15.46 22.10
CA PRO A 157 4.54 14.10 21.91
C PRO A 157 4.76 13.82 20.43
N VAL A 158 5.99 13.53 20.04
CA VAL A 158 6.38 13.22 18.65
C VAL A 158 7.04 11.85 18.60
N GLU A 159 6.60 10.99 17.69
CA GLU A 159 7.24 9.72 17.37
C GLU A 159 7.97 9.82 16.04
N PHE A 160 9.27 9.53 16.06
CA PHE A 160 10.10 9.44 14.87
C PHE A 160 10.29 7.96 14.53
N GLY A 161 10.08 7.62 13.25
CA GLY A 161 10.20 6.24 12.78
C GLY A 161 10.68 6.14 11.35
N TYR A 162 10.98 4.91 10.93
CA TYR A 162 11.15 4.56 9.52
C TYR A 162 9.86 3.98 8.97
N GLY A 163 9.52 4.33 7.73
CA GLY A 163 8.45 3.70 6.96
C GLY A 163 8.97 2.84 5.81
N ILE A 164 8.15 1.87 5.39
CA ILE A 164 8.42 1.02 4.22
C ILE A 164 7.50 1.47 3.09
N TYR A 165 8.07 1.94 1.99
CA TYR A 165 7.33 2.61 0.92
C TYR A 165 7.42 1.89 -0.42
N GLN A 166 6.29 1.86 -1.12
CA GLN A 166 6.23 1.56 -2.54
C GLN A 166 5.09 2.39 -3.15
N ALA A 167 5.45 3.35 -4.01
CA ALA A 167 4.48 4.27 -4.61
C ALA A 167 4.93 4.72 -6.01
N GLU A 168 3.94 4.96 -6.88
CA GLU A 168 4.08 5.65 -8.15
C GLU A 168 3.42 7.02 -8.01
N ILE A 169 4.19 8.09 -8.19
CA ILE A 169 3.74 9.46 -8.00
C ILE A 169 3.40 10.04 -9.38
N PRO A 170 2.14 10.42 -9.66
CA PRO A 170 1.78 11.00 -10.95
C PRO A 170 2.45 12.36 -11.12
N LEU A 171 3.27 12.49 -12.15
CA LEU A 171 3.85 13.77 -12.58
C LEU A 171 2.90 14.47 -13.56
N ASP A 172 2.30 13.68 -14.45
CA ASP A 172 1.26 14.10 -15.38
C ASP A 172 0.28 12.94 -15.59
N SER A 173 -0.86 13.02 -14.90
CA SER A 173 -1.89 11.98 -14.96
C SER A 173 -2.58 11.90 -16.32
N GLU A 174 -2.63 13.00 -17.09
CA GLU A 174 -3.28 13.03 -18.41
C GLU A 174 -2.45 12.26 -19.44
N HIS A 175 -1.13 12.36 -19.33
CA HIS A 175 -0.19 11.67 -20.22
C HIS A 175 0.36 10.36 -19.64
N GLY A 176 -0.09 9.96 -18.45
CA GLY A 176 0.33 8.72 -17.79
C GLY A 176 1.81 8.70 -17.40
N ILE A 177 2.36 9.85 -17.04
CA ILE A 177 3.75 10.00 -16.60
C ILE A 177 3.80 9.89 -15.08
N TYR A 178 4.59 8.93 -14.59
CA TYR A 178 4.75 8.63 -13.17
C TYR A 178 6.21 8.65 -12.78
N HIS A 179 6.46 9.01 -11.53
CA HIS A 179 7.73 8.92 -10.85
C HIS A 179 7.66 7.81 -9.81
N THR A 180 8.48 6.78 -9.95
CA THR A 180 8.58 5.74 -8.93
C THR A 180 9.32 6.29 -7.71
N TYR A 181 8.70 6.23 -6.53
CA TYR A 181 9.33 6.68 -5.29
C TYR A 181 10.70 6.00 -5.08
N GLY A 182 11.71 6.80 -4.73
CA GLY A 182 13.09 6.35 -4.52
C GLY A 182 13.98 6.40 -5.76
N GLU A 183 13.43 6.71 -6.94
CA GLU A 183 14.24 7.02 -8.12
C GLU A 183 14.89 8.41 -8.05
N ASN A 184 15.95 8.62 -8.83
CA ASN A 184 16.69 9.88 -8.84
C ASN A 184 15.82 11.04 -9.36
N VAL A 185 15.79 12.13 -8.58
CA VAL A 185 15.02 13.35 -8.88
C VAL A 185 15.84 14.44 -9.61
N GLU A 186 17.16 14.29 -9.76
CA GLU A 186 18.06 15.29 -10.37
C GLU A 186 17.72 15.65 -11.81
N ASN A 187 17.07 14.73 -12.54
CA ASN A 187 16.70 14.94 -13.95
C ASN A 187 15.26 15.45 -14.13
N LEU A 188 14.52 15.65 -13.03
CA LEU A 188 13.16 16.16 -13.09
C LEU A 188 13.16 17.67 -13.31
N SER A 189 12.21 18.13 -14.10
CA SER A 189 11.92 19.55 -14.28
C SER A 189 11.29 20.15 -13.03
N GLU A 190 11.37 21.47 -12.87
CA GLU A 190 10.70 22.21 -11.80
C GLU A 190 9.19 21.93 -11.71
N SER A 191 8.52 21.74 -12.86
CA SER A 191 7.10 21.37 -12.87
C SER A 191 6.83 19.97 -12.33
N GLU A 192 7.73 19.02 -12.56
CA GLU A 192 7.62 17.65 -12.06
C GLU A 192 7.93 17.59 -10.56
N ILE A 193 8.95 18.32 -10.09
CA ILE A 193 9.22 18.48 -8.66
C ILE A 193 8.01 19.07 -7.94
N ARG A 194 7.41 20.14 -8.47
CA ARG A 194 6.18 20.70 -7.91
C ARG A 194 5.01 19.71 -7.93
N ALA A 195 4.90 18.86 -8.95
CA ALA A 195 3.88 17.82 -8.98
C ALA A 195 4.07 16.80 -7.84
N ILE A 196 5.32 16.44 -7.54
CA ILE A 196 5.66 15.59 -6.38
C ILE A 196 5.27 16.32 -5.09
N GLU A 197 5.67 17.58 -4.87
CA GLU A 197 5.31 18.35 -3.68
C GLU A 197 3.79 18.37 -3.44
N GLU A 198 3.02 18.69 -4.48
CA GLU A 198 1.57 18.74 -4.40
C GLU A 198 0.93 17.37 -4.19
N TYR A 199 1.58 16.28 -4.63
CA TYR A 199 1.18 14.92 -4.29
C TYR A 199 1.45 14.62 -2.82
N MET A 200 2.62 14.99 -2.31
CA MET A 200 3.04 14.74 -0.92
C MET A 200 2.21 15.54 0.11
N LYS A 201 1.54 16.63 -0.29
CA LYS A 201 0.56 17.35 0.55
C LYS A 201 -0.76 16.61 0.74
N LYS A 202 -1.05 15.60 -0.09
CA LYS A 202 -2.33 14.89 -0.06
C LYS A 202 -2.33 13.86 1.05
N LYS A 203 -3.49 13.68 1.66
CA LYS A 203 -3.76 12.54 2.53
C LYS A 203 -3.70 11.26 1.69
N PRO A 204 -2.83 10.29 2.02
CA PRO A 204 -2.80 9.03 1.30
C PRO A 204 -4.04 8.18 1.63
N GLU A 205 -4.43 7.30 0.72
CA GLU A 205 -5.56 6.38 0.94
C GLU A 205 -5.21 5.40 2.05
N GLN A 206 -5.94 5.40 3.16
CA GLN A 206 -5.60 4.57 4.30
C GLN A 206 -5.60 3.08 3.94
N LEU A 207 -4.49 2.39 4.25
CA LEU A 207 -4.41 0.94 4.19
C LEU A 207 -5.14 0.36 5.41
N SER A 208 -6.46 0.30 5.39
CA SER A 208 -7.25 -0.33 6.45
C SER A 208 -7.77 -1.69 5.99
N GLY A 209 -7.61 -2.71 6.83
CA GLY A 209 -8.35 -3.96 6.73
C GLY A 209 -9.24 -4.06 7.96
N ASN A 210 -10.45 -4.63 7.85
CA ASN A 210 -11.28 -4.89 9.02
C ASN A 210 -10.62 -6.01 9.86
N TYR A 211 -9.56 -5.67 10.60
CA TYR A 211 -8.66 -6.64 11.20
C TYR A 211 -9.34 -7.37 12.37
N ILE A 212 -9.22 -8.70 12.35
CA ILE A 212 -9.61 -9.59 13.44
C ILE A 212 -8.44 -9.74 14.40
N ALA A 213 -7.24 -9.95 13.85
CA ALA A 213 -6.02 -10.14 14.61
C ALA A 213 -4.79 -9.89 13.75
N ASN A 214 -3.71 -9.44 14.39
CA ASN A 214 -2.42 -9.21 13.76
C ASN A 214 -1.35 -9.95 14.58
N TYR A 215 -0.51 -10.74 13.91
CA TYR A 215 0.56 -11.52 14.54
C TYR A 215 1.91 -11.21 13.91
N GLY A 216 2.97 -11.49 14.67
CA GLY A 216 4.35 -11.32 14.24
C GLY A 216 4.80 -9.86 14.23
N GLU A 217 5.95 -9.63 13.62
CA GLU A 217 6.58 -8.32 13.51
C GLU A 217 7.08 -8.12 12.08
N ILE A 218 6.76 -6.98 11.46
CA ILE A 218 7.37 -6.63 10.18
C ILE A 218 8.84 -6.33 10.44
N PRO A 219 9.78 -7.05 9.81
CA PRO A 219 11.20 -6.76 9.98
C PRO A 219 11.52 -5.39 9.40
N LEU A 220 12.57 -4.76 9.93
CA LEU A 220 13.14 -3.55 9.32
C LEU A 220 13.65 -3.86 7.91
N LEU A 221 13.02 -3.28 6.89
CA LEU A 221 13.39 -3.44 5.48
C LEU A 221 14.02 -2.14 4.97
N LYS A 222 15.32 -2.17 4.71
CA LYS A 222 16.12 -0.95 4.52
C LYS A 222 16.05 -0.36 3.12
N ASP A 223 15.82 -1.20 2.12
CA ASP A 223 15.82 -0.80 0.73
C ASP A 223 14.98 -1.77 -0.12
N ARG A 224 14.83 -1.43 -1.41
CA ARG A 224 14.05 -2.21 -2.37
C ARG A 224 14.58 -3.65 -2.54
N THR A 225 15.87 -3.89 -2.33
CA THR A 225 16.47 -5.23 -2.40
C THR A 225 16.05 -6.07 -1.22
N GLU A 226 16.09 -5.51 -0.01
CA GLU A 226 15.60 -6.19 1.19
C GLU A 226 14.09 -6.43 1.12
N VAL A 227 13.29 -5.45 0.66
CA VAL A 227 11.83 -5.63 0.43
C VAL A 227 11.56 -6.77 -0.54
N ARG A 228 12.27 -6.83 -1.66
CA ARG A 228 12.13 -7.92 -2.64
C ARG A 228 12.56 -9.28 -2.09
N SER A 229 13.63 -9.32 -1.32
CA SER A 229 14.11 -10.54 -0.66
C SER A 229 13.09 -11.05 0.36
N TRP A 230 12.50 -10.13 1.14
CA TRP A 230 11.44 -10.43 2.09
C TRP A 230 10.18 -10.96 1.41
N GLY A 231 9.69 -10.28 0.37
CA GLY A 231 8.54 -10.77 -0.41
C GLY A 231 8.76 -12.16 -1.01
N SER A 232 10.00 -12.49 -1.41
CA SER A 232 10.35 -13.84 -1.87
C SER A 232 10.23 -14.89 -0.76
N LYS A 233 10.57 -14.53 0.49
CA LYS A 233 10.38 -15.41 1.66
C LYS A 233 8.89 -15.59 1.96
N LEU A 234 8.10 -14.51 1.99
CA LEU A 234 6.64 -14.58 2.18
C LEU A 234 5.99 -15.49 1.12
N TYR A 235 6.39 -15.36 -0.14
CA TYR A 235 5.92 -16.21 -1.23
C TYR A 235 6.25 -17.68 -1.04
N SER A 236 7.48 -17.98 -0.65
CA SER A 236 7.91 -19.34 -0.32
C SER A 236 7.08 -19.95 0.82
N ILE A 237 6.86 -19.17 1.90
CA ILE A 237 6.05 -19.60 3.05
C ILE A 237 4.60 -19.85 2.64
N LYS A 238 3.97 -18.92 1.93
CA LYS A 238 2.59 -19.08 1.42
C LYS A 238 2.42 -20.35 0.58
N ASN A 239 3.37 -20.63 -0.32
CA ASN A 239 3.30 -21.83 -1.15
C ASN A 239 3.50 -23.12 -0.34
N GLY A 240 4.33 -23.07 0.71
CA GLY A 240 4.54 -24.20 1.62
C GLY A 240 3.30 -24.54 2.46
N THR A 241 2.43 -23.55 2.74
CA THR A 241 1.21 -23.72 3.52
C THR A 241 -0.05 -23.96 2.68
N GLU A 242 -0.02 -23.70 1.37
CA GLU A 242 -1.20 -23.74 0.50
C GLU A 242 -2.04 -25.03 0.65
N GLY A 243 -1.38 -26.20 0.66
CA GLY A 243 -2.07 -27.47 0.83
C GLY A 243 -2.72 -27.67 2.21
N LYS A 244 -2.20 -27.01 3.25
CA LYS A 244 -2.78 -27.03 4.61
C LYS A 244 -3.89 -26.01 4.79
N ILE A 245 -3.85 -24.89 4.05
CA ILE A 245 -4.89 -23.85 4.08
C ILE A 245 -6.09 -24.20 3.18
N LEU A 246 -5.86 -24.95 2.10
CA LEU A 246 -6.90 -25.32 1.13
C LEU A 246 -8.21 -25.88 1.76
N PRO A 247 -8.20 -26.75 2.79
CA PRO A 247 -9.44 -27.24 3.40
C PRO A 247 -10.30 -26.14 4.04
N TYR A 248 -9.70 -25.03 4.50
CA TYR A 248 -10.42 -23.90 5.08
C TYR A 248 -11.07 -23.03 3.98
N LEU A 249 -10.39 -22.91 2.82
CA LEU A 249 -10.94 -22.30 1.61
C LEU A 249 -12.12 -23.10 1.05
N GLU A 250 -11.99 -24.43 0.94
CA GLU A 250 -13.05 -25.31 0.44
C GLU A 250 -14.31 -25.31 1.32
N LYS A 251 -14.15 -25.05 2.63
CA LYS A 251 -15.26 -24.90 3.58
C LYS A 251 -15.88 -23.50 3.56
N GLY A 252 -15.26 -22.53 2.87
CA GLY A 252 -15.67 -21.12 2.89
C GLY A 252 -15.40 -20.42 4.23
N GLN A 253 -14.53 -20.97 5.08
CA GLN A 253 -14.15 -20.33 6.35
C GLN A 253 -13.09 -19.25 6.12
N VAL A 254 -12.16 -19.53 5.19
CA VAL A 254 -11.22 -18.57 4.62
C VAL A 254 -11.72 -18.23 3.22
N VAL A 255 -11.72 -16.95 2.86
CA VAL A 255 -12.15 -16.45 1.54
C VAL A 255 -10.97 -15.89 0.73
N ALA A 256 -9.88 -15.52 1.39
CA ALA A 256 -8.67 -15.03 0.75
C ALA A 256 -7.42 -15.50 1.51
N TYR A 257 -6.36 -15.84 0.78
CA TYR A 257 -5.04 -16.09 1.36
C TYR A 257 -3.96 -15.55 0.43
N GLY A 258 -3.27 -14.50 0.85
CA GLY A 258 -2.42 -13.67 -0.01
C GLY A 258 -1.16 -13.15 0.66
N ILE A 259 -0.45 -12.30 -0.08
CA ILE A 259 0.77 -11.62 0.32
C ILE A 259 0.55 -10.14 0.07
N GLU A 260 0.72 -9.33 1.10
CA GLU A 260 0.95 -7.89 0.97
C GLU A 260 2.46 -7.60 0.91
N LEU A 261 2.85 -6.33 0.77
CA LEU A 261 4.26 -5.95 0.59
C LEU A 261 5.18 -6.51 1.69
N THR A 262 4.70 -6.57 2.91
CA THR A 262 5.49 -6.82 4.12
C THR A 262 4.96 -7.94 5.01
N ARG A 263 3.76 -8.46 4.74
CA ARG A 263 3.08 -9.46 5.57
C ARG A 263 2.21 -10.41 4.74
N LEU A 264 1.83 -11.53 5.34
CA LEU A 264 0.77 -12.39 4.80
C LEU A 264 -0.60 -11.86 5.22
N VAL A 265 -1.62 -12.09 4.39
CA VAL A 265 -3.01 -11.72 4.71
C VAL A 265 -3.92 -12.93 4.56
N VAL A 266 -4.80 -13.11 5.53
CA VAL A 266 -5.82 -14.15 5.55
C VAL A 266 -7.19 -13.49 5.72
N GLY A 267 -8.02 -13.56 4.69
CA GLY A 267 -9.42 -13.11 4.75
C GLY A 267 -10.29 -14.21 5.34
N ILE A 268 -10.88 -13.96 6.50
CA ILE A 268 -11.84 -14.85 7.17
C ILE A 268 -13.25 -14.39 6.82
N TYR A 269 -14.14 -15.35 6.56
CA TYR A 269 -15.51 -15.04 6.19
C TYR A 269 -16.22 -14.22 7.27
N ASP A 270 -16.71 -13.03 6.88
CA ASP A 270 -17.36 -12.06 7.77
C ASP A 270 -18.61 -12.63 8.47
N GLY A 271 -19.33 -13.57 7.84
CA GLY A 271 -20.51 -14.21 8.38
C GLY A 271 -20.27 -15.25 9.48
N LEU A 272 -19.02 -15.57 9.82
CA LEU A 272 -18.73 -16.50 10.92
C LEU A 272 -18.91 -15.87 12.31
N PRO A 273 -19.34 -16.64 13.32
CA PRO A 273 -19.34 -16.19 14.71
C PRO A 273 -17.94 -15.80 15.20
N SER A 274 -17.83 -14.80 16.08
CA SER A 274 -16.55 -14.32 16.61
C SER A 274 -15.73 -15.40 17.31
N GLU A 275 -16.36 -16.34 18.04
CA GLU A 275 -15.62 -17.45 18.66
C GLU A 275 -15.02 -18.39 17.61
N GLU A 276 -15.72 -18.63 16.50
CA GLU A 276 -15.20 -19.46 15.40
C GLU A 276 -14.04 -18.76 14.69
N LYS A 277 -14.15 -17.44 14.45
CA LYS A 277 -13.05 -16.63 13.89
C LYS A 277 -11.78 -16.72 14.75
N ALA A 278 -11.91 -16.59 16.07
CA ALA A 278 -10.77 -16.67 16.98
C ALA A 278 -10.05 -18.03 16.91
N VAL A 279 -10.78 -19.15 16.89
CA VAL A 279 -10.19 -20.49 16.74
C VAL A 279 -9.49 -20.64 15.38
N LEU A 280 -10.13 -20.18 14.29
CA LEU A 280 -9.55 -20.26 12.94
C LEU A 280 -8.25 -19.46 12.83
N VAL A 281 -8.23 -18.25 13.38
CA VAL A 281 -7.05 -17.38 13.41
C VAL A 281 -5.86 -18.09 14.07
N GLU A 282 -6.06 -18.68 15.26
CA GLU A 282 -5.01 -19.40 15.97
C GLU A 282 -4.49 -20.62 15.19
N GLU A 283 -5.40 -21.45 14.66
CA GLU A 283 -5.05 -22.64 13.89
C GLU A 283 -4.25 -22.29 12.62
N ILE A 284 -4.71 -21.28 11.87
CA ILE A 284 -4.08 -20.86 10.63
C ILE A 284 -2.73 -20.20 10.91
N TYR A 285 -2.63 -19.35 11.94
CA TYR A 285 -1.35 -18.75 12.31
C TYR A 285 -0.31 -19.82 12.66
N GLN A 286 -0.69 -20.86 13.42
CA GLN A 286 0.22 -21.97 13.74
C GLN A 286 0.71 -22.70 12.48
N ILE A 287 -0.17 -22.94 11.50
CA ILE A 287 0.21 -23.53 10.21
C ILE A 287 1.28 -22.69 9.51
N ILE A 288 1.09 -21.36 9.49
CA ILE A 288 1.99 -20.41 8.83
C ILE A 288 3.32 -20.30 9.58
N ASP A 289 3.28 -20.14 10.91
CA ASP A 289 4.46 -20.03 11.76
C ASP A 289 5.33 -21.30 11.69
N GLU A 290 4.74 -22.49 11.69
CA GLU A 290 5.47 -23.74 11.51
C GLU A 290 6.22 -23.80 10.17
N GLU A 291 5.63 -23.26 9.10
CA GLU A 291 6.28 -23.21 7.78
C GLU A 291 7.37 -22.13 7.74
N ALA A 292 7.12 -20.97 8.33
CA ALA A 292 8.06 -19.87 8.45
C ALA A 292 9.34 -20.30 9.20
N ARG A 293 9.19 -21.05 10.30
CA ARG A 293 10.32 -21.55 11.09
C ARG A 293 11.23 -22.50 10.32
N LYS A 294 10.73 -23.24 9.32
CA LYS A 294 11.58 -24.07 8.44
C LYS A 294 12.54 -23.23 7.60
N GLN A 295 12.24 -21.95 7.41
CA GLN A 295 13.00 -20.99 6.64
C GLN A 295 13.75 -19.99 7.54
N ASN A 296 13.87 -20.29 8.84
CA ASN A 296 14.48 -19.42 9.86
C ASN A 296 13.81 -18.04 9.96
N VAL A 297 12.50 -17.99 9.71
CA VAL A 297 11.69 -16.81 10.02
C VAL A 297 10.94 -17.11 11.31
N THR A 298 11.22 -16.34 12.35
CA THR A 298 10.44 -16.29 13.59
C THR A 298 9.53 -15.07 13.53
N ASP A 299 8.37 -15.13 14.21
CA ASP A 299 7.44 -14.00 14.31
C ASP A 299 6.99 -13.46 12.94
N ILE A 300 6.63 -14.38 12.04
CA ILE A 300 6.12 -14.07 10.70
C ILE A 300 4.93 -13.10 10.78
N PRO A 301 4.99 -11.92 10.15
CA PRO A 301 3.88 -10.98 10.15
C PRO A 301 2.70 -11.52 9.34
N VAL A 302 1.55 -11.65 10.00
CA VAL A 302 0.29 -12.10 9.40
C VAL A 302 -0.86 -11.23 9.89
N ALA A 303 -1.66 -10.72 8.96
CA ALA A 303 -2.89 -10.03 9.24
C ALA A 303 -4.09 -10.92 8.91
N PHE A 304 -5.04 -10.96 9.84
CA PHE A 304 -6.32 -11.61 9.65
C PHE A 304 -7.39 -10.54 9.54
N GLU A 305 -8.17 -10.56 8.47
CA GLU A 305 -9.20 -9.56 8.20
C GLU A 305 -10.56 -10.21 7.94
N GLU A 306 -11.64 -9.52 8.30
CA GLU A 306 -12.98 -9.89 7.87
C GLU A 306 -13.17 -9.56 6.40
N SER A 307 -13.63 -10.55 5.64
CA SER A 307 -13.83 -10.41 4.20
C SER A 307 -15.06 -11.20 3.76
N GLY A 308 -15.86 -10.60 2.88
CA GLY A 308 -17.01 -11.26 2.27
C GLY A 308 -16.59 -12.20 1.14
N TYR A 309 -17.53 -12.99 0.62
CA TYR A 309 -17.29 -13.70 -0.64
C TYR A 309 -17.22 -12.68 -1.77
N LEU A 310 -16.18 -12.77 -2.60
CA LEU A 310 -16.18 -12.09 -3.90
C LEU A 310 -17.38 -12.63 -4.70
N GLN A 311 -18.43 -11.82 -4.82
CA GLN A 311 -19.40 -12.01 -5.88
C GLN A 311 -18.71 -11.58 -7.17
N LEU A 312 -18.09 -12.52 -7.85
CA LEU A 312 -17.96 -12.40 -9.30
C LEU A 312 -19.38 -12.42 -9.81
N ASP A 313 -19.85 -11.29 -10.34
CA ASP A 313 -21.03 -11.28 -11.20
C ASP A 313 -20.74 -12.31 -12.29
N GLU A 314 -21.32 -13.50 -12.14
CA GLU A 314 -21.24 -14.56 -13.12
C GLU A 314 -22.01 -14.01 -14.33
N GLU A 315 -21.28 -13.40 -15.26
CA GLU A 315 -21.82 -13.05 -16.55
C GLU A 315 -22.32 -14.36 -17.16
N VAL A 316 -23.64 -14.53 -17.11
CA VAL A 316 -24.32 -15.74 -17.58
C VAL A 316 -24.07 -15.79 -19.09
N ILE A 317 -23.03 -16.53 -19.49
CA ILE A 317 -22.86 -16.90 -20.89
C ILE A 317 -23.97 -17.91 -21.18
N GLU A 318 -25.09 -17.40 -21.69
CA GLU A 318 -26.15 -18.22 -22.28
C GLU A 318 -25.54 -18.97 -23.48
N ASP A 319 -25.38 -20.28 -23.30
CA ASP A 319 -24.81 -21.16 -24.31
C ASP A 319 -25.85 -21.41 -25.42
N GLY A 320 -25.82 -20.57 -26.45
CA GLY A 320 -26.00 -20.94 -27.86
C GLY A 320 -27.41 -20.92 -28.48
N GLU A 321 -27.60 -20.04 -29.47
CA GLU A 321 -27.79 -20.50 -30.86
C GLU A 321 -27.41 -19.40 -31.87
N ALA A 322 -26.54 -19.77 -32.80
CA ALA A 322 -26.04 -18.87 -33.85
C ALA A 322 -27.06 -18.70 -34.97
N VAL A 323 -27.54 -17.48 -35.19
CA VAL A 323 -27.97 -17.00 -36.52
C VAL A 323 -27.62 -15.53 -36.61
N GLY A 324 -26.77 -15.18 -37.57
CA GLY A 324 -26.24 -13.83 -37.75
C GLY A 324 -27.26 -12.85 -38.32
N GLU A 325 -26.98 -11.57 -38.11
CA GLU A 325 -27.01 -10.52 -39.13
C GLU A 325 -26.51 -9.21 -38.51
N GLU A 326 -25.60 -8.53 -39.22
CA GLU A 326 -25.17 -7.17 -38.92
C GLU A 326 -26.37 -6.23 -38.93
N THR A 327 -26.57 -5.43 -37.88
CA THR A 327 -27.25 -4.12 -38.01
C THR A 327 -26.80 -3.15 -36.92
N ASN A 328 -26.22 -2.04 -37.35
CA ASN A 328 -26.09 -0.81 -36.56
C ASN A 328 -27.46 -0.36 -36.06
N LEU A 329 -27.60 -0.01 -34.78
CA LEU A 329 -28.57 0.99 -34.33
C LEU A 329 -28.03 1.76 -33.12
N LEU A 330 -28.02 3.09 -33.31
CA LEU A 330 -27.52 4.15 -32.44
C LEU A 330 -28.52 4.51 -31.33
N ALA A 331 -27.94 4.89 -30.19
CA ALA A 331 -28.18 6.10 -29.36
C ALA A 331 -29.60 6.50 -28.89
N SER A 332 -29.69 6.90 -27.61
CA SER A 332 -30.25 8.19 -27.12
C SER A 332 -30.11 8.29 -25.58
N GLY A 333 -29.76 9.41 -24.94
CA GLY A 333 -29.74 10.78 -25.46
C GLY A 333 -29.05 11.84 -24.58
N GLU A 334 -28.47 12.80 -25.31
CA GLU A 334 -28.60 14.27 -25.25
C GLU A 334 -28.47 15.08 -23.94
N LYS A 335 -27.51 16.03 -23.94
CA LYS A 335 -27.70 17.51 -24.01
C LYS A 335 -26.32 18.20 -23.82
N ASN A 336 -25.93 19.34 -24.42
CA ASN A 336 -26.58 20.30 -25.31
C ASN A 336 -25.50 21.23 -25.94
N THR A 337 -25.70 21.58 -27.22
CA THR A 337 -25.45 22.89 -27.90
C THR A 337 -24.10 23.62 -27.82
N GLY A 338 -23.54 23.93 -29.02
CA GLY A 338 -22.60 25.05 -29.18
C GLY A 338 -21.75 25.09 -30.47
N GLU A 339 -22.39 24.97 -31.63
CA GLU A 339 -22.04 25.59 -32.93
C GLU A 339 -20.58 25.78 -33.48
N ILE A 340 -20.31 25.05 -34.58
CA ILE A 340 -19.81 25.46 -35.92
C ILE A 340 -18.42 26.18 -36.05
N ASN A 341 -17.43 25.53 -36.69
CA ASN A 341 -17.05 25.77 -38.11
C ASN A 341 -15.79 25.02 -38.57
N ASN A 342 -15.95 24.41 -39.76
CA ASN A 342 -14.95 23.74 -40.60
C ASN A 342 -13.80 24.67 -41.04
N LEU A 343 -12.62 24.11 -41.33
CA LEU A 343 -12.16 23.85 -42.70
C LEU A 343 -10.72 23.32 -42.78
N ASN A 344 -10.61 22.14 -43.41
CA ASN A 344 -9.66 21.70 -44.45
C ASN A 344 -8.17 22.08 -44.40
N ASN A 345 -7.39 21.00 -44.32
CA ASN A 345 -6.16 20.69 -45.07
C ASN A 345 -5.72 21.70 -46.14
N ASN A 346 -4.40 21.97 -46.17
CA ASN A 346 -3.58 21.60 -47.32
C ASN A 346 -2.10 21.48 -46.93
N ASP A 347 -1.47 20.48 -47.57
CA ASP A 347 -0.04 20.23 -47.60
C ASP A 347 0.78 21.45 -48.06
N SER A 348 2.00 21.56 -47.52
CA SER A 348 3.12 22.04 -48.34
C SER A 348 4.43 21.43 -47.85
N GLU A 349 5.04 20.68 -48.76
CA GLU A 349 6.41 20.20 -48.73
C GLU A 349 7.36 21.38 -48.99
N SER A 350 8.48 21.46 -48.28
CA SER A 350 9.67 22.13 -48.83
C SER A 350 10.96 21.50 -48.30
N ALA A 351 11.80 21.10 -49.24
CA ALA A 351 13.16 20.63 -49.03
C ALA A 351 14.13 21.81 -48.95
N ASN A 352 15.18 21.70 -48.13
CA ASN A 352 16.49 22.21 -48.50
C ASN A 352 17.63 21.54 -47.72
N LYS A 353 18.79 21.50 -48.38
CA LYS A 353 19.94 20.61 -48.19
C LYS A 353 21.22 21.46 -48.12
N SER A 354 22.13 21.19 -47.18
CA SER A 354 23.58 21.51 -47.24
C SER A 354 24.27 20.90 -46.00
N SER A 355 25.09 19.84 -46.09
CA SER A 355 26.46 19.63 -46.63
C SER A 355 27.61 19.87 -45.63
N SER A 356 28.26 18.75 -45.25
CA SER A 356 29.71 18.46 -45.01
C SER A 356 30.51 19.33 -44.01
N SER A 357 31.51 18.88 -43.26
CA SER A 357 32.44 17.73 -43.26
C SER A 357 33.09 17.69 -41.86
N GLY A 358 33.22 16.57 -41.14
CA GLY A 358 34.33 15.63 -41.27
C GLY A 358 35.45 15.93 -40.26
N ASP A 359 35.48 15.21 -39.13
CA ASP A 359 36.72 14.83 -38.43
C ASP A 359 36.50 13.57 -37.56
N LYS A 360 37.53 12.72 -37.53
CA LYS A 360 37.50 11.32 -37.06
C LYS A 360 37.96 11.18 -35.61
N SER A 361 37.28 10.25 -34.93
CA SER A 361 37.73 9.31 -33.90
C SER A 361 38.51 9.82 -32.68
N SER A 362 37.88 9.67 -31.51
CA SER A 362 38.50 8.89 -30.43
C SER A 362 37.43 7.96 -29.84
N GLU A 363 37.73 6.66 -29.89
CA GLU A 363 36.97 5.60 -29.21
C GLU A 363 36.96 5.87 -27.71
N ASN A 364 35.78 5.84 -27.10
CA ASN A 364 35.58 5.38 -25.73
C ASN A 364 34.27 4.60 -25.74
N ASN A 365 34.35 3.30 -25.48
CA ASN A 365 33.26 2.34 -25.59
C ASN A 365 32.12 2.69 -24.61
N PHE A 366 31.01 3.20 -25.13
CA PHE A 366 29.74 3.25 -24.42
C PHE A 366 28.92 2.01 -24.76
N THR A 367 28.79 1.11 -23.79
CA THR A 367 27.80 0.03 -23.82
C THR A 367 26.42 0.66 -23.63
N PRO A 368 25.48 0.53 -24.59
CA PRO A 368 24.09 0.91 -24.34
C PRO A 368 23.53 -0.05 -23.30
N GLY A 369 23.11 0.48 -22.16
CA GLY A 369 22.41 -0.27 -21.13
C GLY A 369 21.14 -0.88 -21.71
N PHE A 370 21.18 -2.17 -21.97
CA PHE A 370 20.00 -2.96 -22.23
C PHE A 370 19.12 -2.93 -20.98
N GLY A 371 17.92 -2.36 -21.13
CA GLY A 371 16.84 -2.50 -20.14
C GLY A 371 16.60 -3.98 -19.86
N LEU A 372 16.62 -4.34 -18.57
CA LEU A 372 16.43 -5.70 -18.07
C LEU A 372 14.96 -6.13 -18.23
N LEU A 373 14.57 -6.46 -19.47
CA LEU A 373 13.41 -7.28 -19.83
C LEU A 373 13.80 -8.77 -19.78
N GLY A 374 14.31 -9.23 -18.64
CA GLY A 374 14.98 -10.53 -18.51
C GLY A 374 14.54 -11.36 -17.32
N SER A 375 13.30 -11.90 -17.36
CA SER A 375 13.01 -13.23 -16.76
C SER A 375 11.68 -13.80 -17.30
N LEU A 376 11.60 -13.98 -18.62
CA LEU A 376 10.65 -14.90 -19.23
C LEU A 376 11.43 -16.07 -19.80
N THR A 377 11.44 -17.19 -19.09
CA THR A 377 11.81 -18.50 -19.68
C THR A 377 11.00 -19.59 -18.99
N CYS A 378 9.79 -19.79 -19.49
CA CYS A 378 9.00 -20.99 -19.25
C CYS A 378 9.73 -22.20 -19.84
N LEU A 379 10.29 -23.07 -18.98
CA LEU A 379 10.55 -24.47 -19.36
C LEU A 379 9.31 -25.29 -19.05
N TYR A 380 8.47 -25.48 -20.07
CA TYR A 380 7.50 -26.57 -20.11
C TYR A 380 8.23 -27.88 -20.43
N GLY A 381 8.01 -28.92 -19.62
CA GLY A 381 8.45 -30.28 -19.94
C GLY A 381 7.99 -31.31 -18.92
N GLY A 382 7.00 -32.14 -19.27
CA GLY A 382 6.64 -33.28 -18.42
C GLY A 382 5.28 -33.94 -18.64
N TRP A 383 4.84 -34.16 -19.89
CA TRP A 383 3.70 -35.02 -20.18
C TRP A 383 4.05 -36.49 -19.87
N ARG A 384 3.31 -37.15 -18.96
CA ARG A 384 3.34 -38.62 -18.82
C ARG A 384 2.03 -39.23 -19.32
N LEU A 385 2.04 -39.62 -20.59
CA LEU A 385 1.04 -40.50 -21.21
C LEU A 385 1.03 -41.85 -20.47
N ARG A 386 -0.13 -42.25 -19.93
CA ARG A 386 -0.47 -43.65 -19.71
C ARG A 386 -1.67 -43.94 -20.59
N LYS A 387 -1.44 -44.60 -21.73
CA LYS A 387 -2.50 -45.20 -22.54
C LYS A 387 -2.89 -46.55 -21.94
N LYS A 388 -4.17 -46.89 -22.14
CA LYS A 388 -4.67 -48.26 -22.15
C LYS A 388 -4.06 -49.04 -23.30
#